data_AF-A0A542IB51-F1
#
_entry.id   AF-A0A542IB51-F1
#
_cell.length_a   1.000
_cell.length_b   1.000
_cell.length_c   1.000
_cell.angle_alpha   90.00
_cell.angle_beta   90.00
_cell.angle_gamma   90.00
#
_symmetry.space_group_name_H-M   'P 1'
#
loop_
_entity.id
_entity.type
_entity.pdbx_description
1 polymer ?
#
loop_
_entity_poly.entity_id
_entity_poly.type
_entity_poly.pdbx_seq_one_letter_code
_entity_poly.pdbx_strand_id
1 'polypeptide(L)'
;MNILFNILVFLHVVGAAMIVGYWIATMRTPTVHPRQRDGAFLQLLTGIAMMGILPFLPDSNPNYAKLGIKFVIAVVVAVLAVIGSRKVKNGQPVSTGLAHGVGGLALLNIAIATIWQ
;
A
#
# COMPACT_ATOMS: atom_id res chain seq x y z
N MET A 1 -17.60 -0.68 -17.97
CA MET A 1 -16.78 -0.09 -16.88
C MET A 1 -17.66 0.15 -15.68
N ASN A 2 -17.31 -0.40 -14.51
CA ASN A 2 -18.06 -0.17 -13.28
C ASN A 2 -17.48 1.08 -12.58
N ILE A 3 -18.29 2.13 -12.41
CA ILE A 3 -17.88 3.39 -11.76
C ILE A 3 -17.28 3.13 -10.37
N LEU A 4 -17.83 2.16 -9.62
CA LEU A 4 -17.32 1.76 -8.31
C LEU A 4 -15.89 1.23 -8.40
N PHE A 5 -15.59 0.37 -9.37
CA PHE A 5 -14.24 -0.17 -9.56
C PHE A 5 -13.23 0.93 -9.86
N ASN A 6 -13.59 1.89 -10.72
CA ASN A 6 -12.73 3.03 -11.04
C ASN A 6 -12.47 3.93 -9.82
N ILE A 7 -13.49 4.18 -8.99
CA ILE A 7 -13.33 4.92 -7.73
C ILE A 7 -12.39 4.17 -6.78
N LEU A 8 -12.52 2.85 -6.66
CA LEU A 8 -11.64 2.04 -5.83
C LEU A 8 -10.20 2.07 -6.32
N VAL A 9 -9.97 1.97 -7.64
CA VAL A 9 -8.64 2.10 -8.23
C VAL A 9 -8.06 3.49 -7.94
N PHE A 10 -8.84 4.56 -8.12
CA PHE A 10 -8.42 5.92 -7.80
C PHE A 10 -7.99 6.04 -6.32
N LEU A 11 -8.81 5.59 -5.39
CA LEU A 11 -8.49 5.61 -3.95
C LEU A 11 -7.27 4.74 -3.64
N HIS A 12 -7.11 3.61 -4.31
CA HIS A 12 -5.94 2.73 -4.17
C HIS A 12 -4.65 3.46 -4.58
N VAL A 13 -4.68 4.20 -5.69
CA VAL A 13 -3.55 5.02 -6.16
C VAL A 13 -3.24 6.15 -5.18
N VAL A 14 -4.27 6.84 -4.65
CA VAL A 14 -4.09 7.87 -3.61
C VAL A 14 -3.42 7.27 -2.37
N GLY A 15 -3.85 6.10 -1.90
CA GLY A 15 -3.22 5.39 -0.79
C GLY A 15 -1.74 5.05 -1.06
N ALA A 16 -1.42 4.62 -2.28
CA ALA A 16 -0.03 4.37 -2.70
C ALA A 16 0.82 5.65 -2.63
N ALA A 17 0.30 6.76 -3.16
CA ALA A 17 0.97 8.05 -3.16
C ALA A 17 1.19 8.58 -1.73
N MET A 18 0.24 8.36 -0.82
CA MET A 18 0.43 8.68 0.60
C MET A 18 1.60 7.91 1.20
N ILE A 19 1.80 6.63 0.87
CA ILE A 19 2.92 5.86 1.44
C ILE A 19 4.25 6.28 0.81
N VAL A 20 4.32 6.25 -0.52
CA VAL A 20 5.56 6.46 -1.28
C VAL A 20 6.00 7.92 -1.27
N GLY A 21 5.07 8.87 -1.34
CA GLY A 21 5.39 10.30 -1.32
C GLY A 21 6.09 10.74 -0.04
N TYR A 22 5.56 10.35 1.14
CA TYR A 22 6.23 10.62 2.42
C TYR A 22 7.57 9.90 2.55
N TRP A 23 7.68 8.69 2.01
CA TRP A 23 8.93 7.94 2.02
C TRP A 23 10.01 8.62 1.18
N ILE A 24 9.69 9.07 -0.03
CA ILE A 24 10.62 9.82 -0.88
C ILE A 24 11.05 11.13 -0.19
N ALA A 25 10.08 11.86 0.38
CA ALA A 25 10.35 13.12 1.07
C ALA A 25 11.26 12.96 2.30
N THR A 26 11.26 11.79 2.95
CA THR A 26 12.04 11.53 4.17
C THR A 26 13.17 10.53 3.96
N MET A 27 13.53 10.22 2.70
CA MET A 27 14.47 9.14 2.38
C MET A 27 15.88 9.36 2.97
N ARG A 28 16.32 10.62 3.14
CA ARG A 28 17.62 10.96 3.75
C ARG A 28 17.58 11.04 5.28
N THR A 29 16.39 11.17 5.87
CA THR A 29 16.16 11.22 7.32
C THR A 29 15.04 10.24 7.65
N PRO A 30 15.33 8.93 7.62
CA PRO A 30 14.31 7.89 7.56
C PRO A 30 13.35 7.95 8.75
N THR A 31 12.06 8.04 8.47
CA THR A 31 10.99 8.04 9.47
C THR A 31 9.71 7.46 8.88
N VAL A 32 8.67 7.33 9.70
CA VAL A 32 7.33 6.90 9.25
C VAL A 32 6.31 7.98 9.61
N HIS A 33 5.86 8.74 8.62
CA HIS A 33 4.85 9.77 8.83
C HIS A 33 3.50 9.10 9.18
N PRO A 34 2.70 9.61 10.14
CA PRO A 34 1.44 8.99 10.55
C PRO A 34 0.48 8.71 9.40
N ARG A 35 0.42 9.59 8.39
CA ARG A 35 -0.42 9.39 7.19
C ARG A 35 0.02 8.23 6.29
N GLN A 36 1.25 7.71 6.39
CA GLN A 36 1.64 6.48 5.68
C GLN A 36 0.86 5.27 6.20
N ARG A 37 0.50 5.26 7.49
CA ARG A 37 -0.40 4.23 8.06
C ARG A 37 -1.79 4.32 7.45
N ASP A 38 -2.34 5.52 7.33
CA ASP A 38 -3.68 5.72 6.75
C ASP A 38 -3.69 5.34 5.27
N GLY A 39 -2.62 5.67 4.52
CA GLY A 39 -2.42 5.22 3.15
C GLY A 39 -2.32 3.70 3.01
N ALA A 40 -1.62 3.02 3.94
CA ALA A 40 -1.52 1.56 3.96
C ALA A 40 -2.87 0.88 4.23
N PHE A 41 -3.68 1.42 5.15
CA PHE A 41 -5.03 0.92 5.37
C PHE A 41 -5.95 1.19 4.17
N LEU A 42 -5.86 2.37 3.56
CA LEU A 42 -6.62 2.68 2.35
C LEU A 42 -6.28 1.70 1.22
N GLN A 43 -5.00 1.40 1.02
CA GLN A 43 -4.52 0.40 0.07
C GLN A 43 -5.08 -1.01 0.36
N LEU A 44 -5.05 -1.46 1.62
CA LEU A 44 -5.60 -2.75 2.01
C LEU A 44 -7.10 -2.84 1.75
N LEU A 45 -7.87 -1.85 2.22
CA LEU A 45 -9.33 -1.85 2.10
C LEU A 45 -9.76 -1.79 0.63
N THR A 46 -9.16 -0.90 -0.16
CA THR A 46 -9.46 -0.80 -1.60
C THR A 46 -9.00 -2.03 -2.36
N GLY A 47 -7.85 -2.63 -2.00
CA GLY A 47 -7.36 -3.86 -2.60
C GLY A 47 -8.29 -5.05 -2.37
N ILE A 48 -8.76 -5.24 -1.13
CA ILE A 48 -9.74 -6.27 -0.78
C ILE A 48 -11.07 -6.03 -1.51
N ALA A 49 -11.56 -4.78 -1.52
CA ALA A 49 -12.80 -4.43 -2.22
C ALA A 49 -12.72 -4.71 -3.73
N MET A 50 -11.61 -4.34 -4.38
CA MET A 50 -11.38 -4.65 -5.80
C MET A 50 -11.29 -6.16 -6.05
N MET A 51 -10.63 -6.92 -5.17
CA MET A 51 -10.58 -8.38 -5.24
C MET A 51 -11.98 -9.01 -5.13
N GLY A 52 -12.85 -8.46 -4.28
CA GLY A 52 -14.24 -8.92 -4.15
C GLY A 52 -15.14 -8.57 -5.35
N ILE A 53 -14.87 -7.45 -6.03
CA ILE A 53 -15.66 -7.01 -7.21
C ILE A 53 -15.22 -7.71 -8.49
N LEU A 54 -13.94 -8.09 -8.58
CA LEU A 54 -13.32 -8.70 -9.76
C LEU A 54 -14.13 -9.82 -10.44
N PRO A 55 -14.71 -10.80 -9.70
CA PRO A 55 -15.53 -11.86 -10.29
C PRO A 55 -16.82 -11.39 -10.97
N PHE A 56 -17.29 -10.19 -10.65
CA PHE A 56 -18.53 -9.61 -11.21
C PHE A 56 -18.26 -8.68 -12.40
N LEU A 57 -17.00 -8.47 -12.77
CA LEU A 57 -16.65 -7.68 -13.94
C LEU A 57 -16.71 -8.57 -15.20
N PRO A 58 -17.35 -8.11 -16.28
CA PRO A 58 -17.37 -8.86 -17.54
C PRO A 58 -15.95 -9.04 -18.08
N ASP A 59 -15.69 -10.20 -18.66
CA ASP A 59 -14.41 -10.58 -19.28
C ASP A 59 -13.19 -10.50 -18.34
N SER A 60 -13.40 -10.62 -17.03
CA SER A 60 -12.29 -10.62 -16.07
C SER A 60 -11.60 -11.99 -16.02
N ASN A 61 -10.28 -11.99 -16.26
CA ASN A 61 -9.42 -13.16 -16.03
C ASN A 61 -8.28 -12.79 -15.07
N PRO A 62 -8.58 -12.59 -13.77
CA PRO A 62 -7.59 -12.12 -12.82
C PRO A 62 -6.51 -13.17 -12.52
N ASN A 63 -5.26 -12.72 -12.53
CA ASN A 63 -4.14 -13.47 -11.97
C ASN A 63 -4.22 -13.47 -10.43
N TYR A 64 -4.87 -14.48 -9.85
CA TYR A 64 -5.04 -14.60 -8.40
C TYR A 64 -3.72 -14.79 -7.64
N ALA A 65 -2.69 -15.38 -8.26
CA ALA A 65 -1.37 -15.49 -7.65
C ALA A 65 -0.73 -14.11 -7.44
N LYS A 66 -0.76 -13.26 -8.49
CA LYS A 66 -0.34 -11.85 -8.42
C LYS A 66 -1.12 -11.10 -7.34
N LEU A 67 -2.46 -11.25 -7.31
CA LEU A 67 -3.30 -10.58 -6.30
C LEU A 67 -2.98 -11.04 -4.87
N GLY A 68 -2.76 -12.34 -4.65
CA GLY A 68 -2.39 -12.90 -3.36
C GLY A 68 -1.04 -12.38 -2.85
N ILE A 69 -0.03 -12.33 -3.72
CA ILE A 69 1.29 -11.76 -3.39
C ILE A 69 1.17 -10.28 -3.02
N LYS A 70 0.43 -9.50 -3.82
CA LYS A 70 0.20 -8.08 -3.52
C LYS A 70 -0.50 -7.87 -2.18
N PHE A 71 -1.47 -8.74 -1.86
CA PHE A 71 -2.18 -8.68 -0.59
C PHE A 71 -1.23 -8.93 0.59
N VAL A 72 -0.40 -9.98 0.52
CA VAL A 72 0.60 -10.28 1.55
C VAL A 72 1.56 -9.09 1.75
N ILE A 73 2.09 -8.52 0.67
CA ILE A 73 2.97 -7.35 0.75
C ILE A 73 2.26 -6.16 1.39
N ALA A 74 1.00 -5.89 0.99
CA ALA A 74 0.22 -4.80 1.56
C ALA A 74 -0.03 -4.98 3.07
N VAL A 75 -0.26 -6.21 3.53
CA VAL A 75 -0.39 -6.52 4.97
C VAL A 75 0.91 -6.23 5.70
N VAL A 76 2.05 -6.66 5.17
CA VAL A 76 3.36 -6.36 5.74
C VAL A 76 3.60 -4.84 5.83
N VAL A 77 3.33 -4.11 4.74
CA VAL A 77 3.44 -2.64 4.72
C VAL A 77 2.57 -2.00 5.80
N ALA A 78 1.32 -2.43 5.96
CA ALA A 78 0.42 -1.89 6.98
C ALA A 78 0.93 -2.16 8.40
N VAL A 79 1.42 -3.37 8.68
CA VAL A 79 2.03 -3.71 9.98
C VAL A 79 3.23 -2.81 10.27
N LEU A 80 4.15 -2.68 9.32
CA LEU A 80 5.32 -1.81 9.46
C LEU A 80 4.92 -0.35 9.67
N ALA A 81 3.92 0.14 8.92
CA ALA A 81 3.44 1.52 9.04
C ALA A 81 2.77 1.78 10.41
N VAL A 82 2.03 0.81 10.96
CA VAL A 82 1.47 0.89 12.31
C VAL A 82 2.58 0.94 13.36
N ILE A 83 3.57 0.06 13.26
CA ILE A 83 4.71 0.03 14.20
C ILE A 83 5.48 1.36 14.13
N GLY A 84 5.81 1.82 12.93
CA GLY A 84 6.52 3.08 12.71
C GLY A 84 5.75 4.30 13.22
N SER A 85 4.47 4.39 12.89
CA SER A 85 3.60 5.49 13.36
C SER A 85 3.47 5.51 14.89
N ARG A 86 3.39 4.34 15.55
CA ARG A 86 3.38 4.25 17.02
C ARG A 86 4.71 4.69 17.63
N LYS A 87 5.84 4.30 17.04
CA LYS A 87 7.17 4.75 17.47
C LYS A 87 7.30 6.27 17.42
N VAL A 88 6.90 6.89 16.29
CA VAL A 88 6.89 8.35 16.13
C VAL A 88 6.00 9.01 17.17
N LYS A 89 4.77 8.50 17.37
CA LYS A 89 3.84 9.03 18.38
C LYS A 89 4.43 8.98 19.80
N ASN A 90 5.20 7.95 20.11
CA ASN A 90 5.79 7.74 21.44
C ASN A 90 7.17 8.40 21.60
N GLY A 91 7.63 9.21 20.64
CA GLY A 91 8.96 9.83 20.67
C GLY A 91 10.12 8.84 20.58
N GLN A 92 9.87 7.62 20.08
CA GLN A 92 10.88 6.58 19.94
C GLN A 92 11.58 6.67 18.57
N PRO A 93 12.87 6.29 18.49
CA PRO A 93 13.56 6.23 17.21
C PRO A 93 12.92 5.19 16.29
N VAL A 94 12.76 5.59 15.03
CA VAL A 94 12.39 4.71 13.91
C VAL A 94 13.67 4.23 13.25
N SER A 95 13.84 2.92 13.11
CA SER A 95 15.02 2.38 12.43
C SER A 95 14.93 2.62 10.92
N THR A 96 16.07 2.82 10.28
CA THR A 96 16.19 2.98 8.82
C THR A 96 15.51 1.82 8.07
N GLY A 97 15.72 0.58 8.51
CA GLY A 97 15.09 -0.60 7.92
C GLY A 97 13.55 -0.57 8.02
N LEU A 98 12.99 -0.08 9.12
CA LEU A 98 11.53 0.05 9.27
C LEU A 98 10.98 1.11 8.31
N ALA A 99 11.61 2.28 8.25
CA ALA A 99 11.18 3.38 7.38
C ALA A 99 11.26 3.00 5.89
N HIS A 100 12.38 2.43 5.44
CA HIS A 100 12.50 1.94 4.06
C HIS A 100 11.67 0.69 3.79
N GLY A 101 11.38 -0.13 4.79
CA GLY A 101 10.46 -1.24 4.67
C GLY A 101 9.05 -0.77 4.30
N VAL A 102 8.53 0.27 4.96
CA VAL A 102 7.20 0.83 4.66
C VAL A 102 7.12 1.33 3.21
N GLY A 103 8.03 2.22 2.81
CA GLY A 103 7.97 2.83 1.49
C GLY A 103 8.47 1.95 0.35
N GLY A 104 9.56 1.22 0.58
CA GLY A 104 10.17 0.33 -0.42
C GLY A 104 9.28 -0.86 -0.77
N LEU A 105 8.66 -1.51 0.22
CA LEU A 105 7.70 -2.58 -0.06
C LEU A 105 6.42 -2.05 -0.72
N ALA A 106 5.98 -0.84 -0.38
CA ALA A 106 4.86 -0.21 -1.09
C ALA A 106 5.20 0.08 -2.56
N LEU A 107 6.41 0.59 -2.83
CA LEU A 107 6.88 0.80 -4.20
C LEU A 107 7.01 -0.53 -4.96
N LEU A 108 7.54 -1.57 -4.33
CA LEU A 108 7.58 -2.93 -4.90
C LEU A 108 6.17 -3.43 -5.23
N ASN A 109 5.19 -3.20 -4.35
CA ASN A 109 3.81 -3.60 -4.57
C ASN A 109 3.19 -2.89 -5.78
N ILE A 110 3.54 -1.61 -6.00
CA ILE A 110 3.18 -0.87 -7.21
C ILE A 110 3.86 -1.48 -8.44
N ALA A 111 5.16 -1.79 -8.37
CA ALA A 111 5.89 -2.43 -9.47
C ALA A 111 5.26 -3.77 -9.87
N ILE A 112 4.88 -4.60 -8.90
CA ILE A 112 4.14 -5.85 -9.15
C ILE A 112 2.81 -5.54 -9.84
N ALA A 113 2.10 -4.49 -9.43
CA ALA A 113 0.83 -4.12 -10.03
C ALA A 113 0.97 -3.76 -11.52
N THR A 114 2.00 -2.99 -11.87
CA THR A 114 2.13 -2.33 -13.18
C THR A 114 3.02 -3.08 -14.16
N ILE A 115 4.02 -3.83 -13.68
CA ILE A 115 5.04 -4.47 -14.53
C ILE A 115 4.71 -5.95 -14.78
N TRP A 116 4.32 -6.70 -13.74
CA TRP A 116 4.00 -8.13 -13.90
C TRP A 116 2.63 -8.29 -14.57
N GLN A 117 2.58 -8.96 -15.74
CA GLN A 117 1.35 -9.38 -16.40
C GLN A 117 0.94 -10.81 -15.98
#